data_AF-A0A316A6I2-F1
#
_entry.id   AF-A0A316A6I2-F1
#
_cell.length_a   1.000
_cell.length_b   1.000
_cell.length_c   1.000
_cell.angle_alpha   90.00
_cell.angle_beta   90.00
_cell.angle_gamma   90.00
#
_symmetry.space_group_name_H-M   'P 1'
#
loop_
_entity.id
_entity.type
_entity.pdbx_description
1 polymer ?
#
loop_
_entity_poly.entity_id
_entity_poly.type
_entity_poly.pdbx_seq_one_letter_code
_entity_poly.pdbx_strand_id
1 'polypeptide(L)'
;MSPSYPLHLDLEGRRVVVVGGGPVAARRARGLLEAGADVLVVAPEACAELADLDAAGEITWRRGRFCSTDLDGAWLVQTATGVRRTDDAVSAEATSRKIWCVRADDATRSRAWTPAVVRHDDVVVSVTAGGDPRRAVAVRDGVRLGLSSGALPLRRHRRPTGAEGARPGIGRVTLVGGGPGDADLITLAGRRALAEADVVVVDRLAPRGLLAELDADVEVVDVGKSPDHHPVPQREIERVLIDRALRGLRVVRLKGGDGYVFGRGGEELAACRAAGVTCDVIPGITSALAVPAAAGIPVTHRGVSRSVTVMTGHDVLGDDELLDLAAQTRRGGTLVVLMGVSRLGELASGLVAQGADPQLPIAVIERGCTPQQRTTTATLADAAAVAVRRGVKSPAVLVFGAVAAMAHSDVDQRAGASAGSRASAPSQ
;
A
#
# COMPACT_ATOMS: atom_id res chain seq x y z
N MET A 1 18.91 34.05 2.75
CA MET A 1 19.90 33.12 2.16
C MET A 1 20.01 33.46 0.68
N SER A 2 21.22 33.45 0.13
CA SER A 2 21.40 33.53 -1.33
C SER A 2 20.70 32.35 -2.01
N PRO A 3 20.19 32.50 -3.24
CA PRO A 3 19.56 31.41 -3.97
C PRO A 3 20.52 30.21 -4.08
N SER A 4 20.07 29.03 -3.66
CA SER A 4 20.84 27.78 -3.77
C SER A 4 20.63 27.16 -5.16
N TYR A 5 21.70 26.66 -5.76
CA TYR A 5 21.62 25.87 -6.99
C TYR A 5 21.49 24.37 -6.65
N PRO A 6 20.38 23.70 -6.99
CA PRO A 6 20.21 22.29 -6.69
C PRO A 6 21.07 21.43 -7.61
N LEU A 7 21.86 20.52 -7.02
CA LEU A 7 22.70 19.59 -7.75
C LEU A 7 22.78 18.26 -7.00
N HIS A 8 22.87 17.17 -7.75
CA HIS A 8 23.15 15.84 -7.23
C HIS A 8 24.63 15.52 -7.48
N LEU A 9 25.30 14.99 -6.46
CA LEU A 9 26.71 14.59 -6.54
C LEU A 9 26.79 13.09 -6.74
N ASP A 10 27.54 12.68 -7.76
CA ASP A 10 28.08 11.33 -7.85
C ASP A 10 29.37 11.28 -7.02
N LEU A 11 29.38 10.39 -6.02
CA LEU A 11 30.49 10.23 -5.09
C LEU A 11 31.16 8.85 -5.23
N GLU A 12 30.77 8.04 -6.22
CA GLU A 12 31.30 6.69 -6.36
C GLU A 12 32.82 6.70 -6.53
N GLY A 13 33.53 6.05 -5.60
CA GLY A 13 34.99 6.01 -5.52
C GLY A 13 35.67 7.36 -5.26
N ARG A 14 34.92 8.43 -5.01
CA ARG A 14 35.48 9.78 -4.80
C ARG A 14 35.81 10.00 -3.34
N ARG A 15 36.97 10.62 -3.10
CA ARG A 15 37.41 10.97 -1.75
C ARG A 15 36.52 12.04 -1.13
N VAL A 16 35.97 11.73 0.04
CA VAL A 16 35.22 12.65 0.90
C VAL A 16 35.81 12.65 2.31
N VAL A 17 36.06 13.84 2.85
CA VAL A 17 36.68 14.00 4.16
C VAL A 17 35.64 14.39 5.20
N VAL A 18 35.59 13.66 6.31
CA VAL A 18 34.77 13.99 7.48
C VAL A 18 35.70 14.41 8.61
N VAL A 19 35.61 15.66 9.07
CA VAL A 19 36.42 16.16 10.18
C VAL A 19 35.60 16.17 11.45
N GLY A 20 36.00 15.37 12.43
CA GLY A 20 35.29 15.12 13.69
C GLY A 20 35.03 13.63 13.91
N GLY A 21 35.02 13.20 15.17
CA GLY A 21 34.89 11.78 15.55
C GLY A 21 33.66 11.45 16.38
N GLY A 22 32.74 12.40 16.57
CA GLY A 22 31.53 12.19 17.36
C GLY A 22 30.38 11.52 16.59
N PRO A 23 29.23 11.28 17.25
CA PRO A 23 28.06 10.65 16.62
C PRO A 23 27.52 11.38 15.39
N VAL A 24 27.68 12.72 15.33
CA VAL A 24 27.28 13.50 14.15
C VAL A 24 28.15 13.14 12.95
N ALA A 25 29.47 13.01 13.14
CA ALA A 25 30.40 12.61 12.09
C ALA A 25 30.12 11.18 11.63
N ALA A 26 29.82 10.26 12.55
CA ALA A 26 29.48 8.88 12.24
C ALA A 26 28.24 8.77 11.33
N ARG A 27 27.16 9.50 11.67
CA ARG A 27 25.98 9.62 10.81
C ARG A 27 26.28 10.19 9.43
N ARG A 28 27.21 11.14 9.31
CA ARG A 28 27.64 11.70 8.02
C ARG A 28 28.43 10.68 7.20
N ALA A 29 29.37 9.98 7.83
CA ALA A 29 30.18 8.96 7.20
C ALA A 29 29.31 7.85 6.59
N ARG A 30 28.32 7.32 7.34
CA ARG A 30 27.36 6.34 6.81
C ARG A 30 26.63 6.82 5.55
N GLY A 31 26.07 8.03 5.57
CA GLY A 31 25.37 8.57 4.40
C GLY A 31 26.27 8.81 3.19
N LEU A 32 27.58 8.97 3.39
CA LEU A 32 28.57 9.09 2.33
C LEU A 32 28.98 7.71 1.79
N LEU A 33 29.12 6.70 2.66
CA LEU A 33 29.35 5.31 2.26
C LEU A 33 28.19 4.75 1.44
N GLU A 34 26.94 5.01 1.87
CA GLU A 34 25.74 4.68 1.08
C GLU A 34 25.74 5.33 -0.32
N ALA A 35 26.49 6.41 -0.50
CA ALA A 35 26.67 7.08 -1.79
C ALA A 35 27.94 6.64 -2.55
N GLY A 36 28.66 5.62 -2.06
CA GLY A 36 29.82 5.03 -2.71
C GLY A 36 31.15 5.79 -2.51
N ALA A 37 31.21 6.74 -1.55
CA ALA A 37 32.41 7.55 -1.34
C ALA A 37 33.58 6.77 -0.72
N ASP A 38 34.82 7.15 -1.08
CA ASP A 38 36.03 6.85 -0.32
C ASP A 38 36.11 7.80 0.88
N VAL A 39 35.69 7.33 2.07
CA VAL A 39 35.53 8.18 3.24
C VAL A 39 36.78 8.19 4.11
N LEU A 40 37.39 9.38 4.23
CA LEU A 40 38.46 9.67 5.18
C LEU A 40 37.89 10.39 6.41
N VAL A 41 38.02 9.80 7.59
CA VAL A 41 37.65 10.44 8.86
C VAL A 41 38.88 10.98 9.57
N VAL A 42 38.83 12.25 9.94
CA VAL A 42 39.92 12.99 10.57
C VAL A 42 39.50 13.42 11.96
N ALA A 43 40.02 12.74 12.98
CA ALA A 43 39.72 13.06 14.38
C ALA A 43 40.78 12.50 15.35
N PRO A 44 41.08 13.17 16.47
CA PRO A 44 41.98 12.63 17.50
C PRO A 44 41.41 11.35 18.14
N GLU A 45 40.10 11.33 18.35
CA GLU A 45 39.32 10.25 18.92
C GLU A 45 38.09 10.02 18.05
N ALA A 46 37.61 8.79 18.00
CA ALA A 46 36.41 8.40 17.28
C ALA A 46 35.46 7.64 18.21
N CYS A 47 34.16 7.86 18.05
CA CYS A 47 33.15 7.07 18.72
C CYS A 47 33.17 5.61 18.21
N ALA A 48 32.58 4.70 19.00
CA ALA A 48 32.58 3.26 18.71
C ALA A 48 32.16 2.94 17.27
N GLU A 49 31.09 3.58 16.79
CA GLU A 49 30.57 3.40 15.44
C GLU A 49 31.61 3.69 14.34
N LEU A 50 32.41 4.76 14.47
CA LEU A 50 33.46 5.08 13.50
C LEU A 50 34.65 4.12 13.64
N ALA A 51 34.97 3.69 14.86
CA ALA A 51 36.02 2.70 15.09
C ALA A 51 35.64 1.34 14.47
N ASP A 52 34.37 0.94 14.55
CA ASP A 52 33.85 -0.29 13.95
C ASP A 52 33.91 -0.24 12.42
N LEU A 53 33.53 0.90 11.81
CA LEU A 53 33.62 1.11 10.35
C LEU A 53 35.08 1.08 9.84
N ASP A 54 36.02 1.65 10.60
CA ASP A 54 37.45 1.61 10.28
C ASP A 54 38.02 0.19 10.42
N ALA A 55 37.64 -0.53 11.48
CA ALA A 55 38.02 -1.93 11.67
C ALA A 55 37.46 -2.86 10.58
N ALA A 56 36.29 -2.54 10.03
CA ALA A 56 35.69 -3.23 8.89
C ALA A 56 36.33 -2.85 7.54
N GLY A 57 37.19 -1.83 7.50
CA GLY A 57 37.81 -1.32 6.27
C GLY A 57 36.85 -0.53 5.38
N GLU A 58 35.70 -0.10 5.91
CA GLU A 58 34.72 0.70 5.16
C GLU A 58 35.12 2.18 5.07
N ILE A 59 35.85 2.67 6.08
CA ILE A 59 36.42 4.03 6.10
C ILE A 59 37.92 3.96 6.37
N THR A 60 38.62 5.07 6.11
CA THR A 60 39.96 5.30 6.65
C THR A 60 39.89 6.27 7.82
N TRP A 61 40.29 5.88 9.02
CA TRP A 61 40.42 6.80 10.15
C TRP A 61 41.86 7.29 10.35
N ARG A 62 42.06 8.59 10.12
CA ARG A 62 43.32 9.27 10.41
C ARG A 62 43.29 9.95 11.78
N ARG A 63 43.93 9.30 12.75
CA ARG A 63 44.05 9.78 14.14
C ARG A 63 44.86 11.08 14.24
N GLY A 64 44.24 12.14 14.73
CA GLY A 64 44.90 13.40 15.06
C GLY A 64 44.05 14.65 14.83
N ARG A 65 44.66 15.84 14.97
CA ARG A 65 44.03 17.13 14.64
C ARG A 65 44.08 17.41 13.14
N PHE A 66 43.06 18.07 12.61
CA PHE A 66 43.01 18.47 11.20
C PHE A 66 44.26 19.24 10.76
N CYS A 67 44.81 18.89 9.59
CA CYS A 67 45.81 19.65 8.85
C CYS A 67 45.41 19.78 7.38
N SER A 68 46.04 20.72 6.67
CA SER A 68 45.66 21.07 5.30
C SER A 68 45.81 19.92 4.30
N THR A 69 46.83 19.06 4.47
CA THR A 69 47.07 17.88 3.63
C THR A 69 45.97 16.81 3.75
N ASP A 70 45.16 16.84 4.81
CA ASP A 70 44.02 15.93 4.93
C ASP A 70 42.98 16.16 3.82
N LEU A 71 42.98 17.33 3.16
CA LEU A 71 42.07 17.65 2.06
C LEU A 71 42.65 17.31 0.68
N ASP A 72 43.81 16.66 0.61
CA ASP A 72 44.43 16.30 -0.66
C ASP A 72 43.56 15.29 -1.44
N GLY A 73 43.15 15.67 -2.65
CA GLY A 73 42.27 14.88 -3.52
C GLY A 73 40.80 14.85 -3.10
N ALA A 74 40.39 15.61 -2.08
CA ALA A 74 39.00 15.61 -1.60
C ALA A 74 38.06 16.39 -2.54
N TRP A 75 36.89 15.81 -2.82
CA TRP A 75 35.83 16.43 -3.61
C TRP A 75 34.79 17.15 -2.74
N LEU A 76 34.61 16.66 -1.52
CA LEU A 76 33.65 17.15 -0.54
C LEU A 76 34.26 17.01 0.86
N VAL A 77 33.96 17.98 1.72
CA VAL A 77 34.31 17.96 3.14
C VAL A 77 33.06 18.13 3.98
N GLN A 78 32.93 17.35 5.05
CA GLN A 78 31.93 17.57 6.08
C GLN A 78 32.60 17.81 7.42
N THR A 79 32.34 18.96 8.04
CA THR A 79 32.89 19.30 9.36
C THR A 79 31.81 19.09 10.42
N ALA A 80 32.15 18.32 11.45
CA ALA A 80 31.27 17.97 12.56
C ALA A 80 32.08 17.80 13.86
N THR A 81 33.00 18.72 14.11
CA THR A 81 33.93 18.60 15.26
C THR A 81 33.31 19.04 16.58
N GLY A 82 32.27 19.88 16.54
CA GLY A 82 31.73 20.55 17.73
C GLY A 82 32.63 21.69 18.23
N VAL A 83 33.74 21.97 17.55
CA VAL A 83 34.72 23.01 17.90
C VAL A 83 34.74 24.05 16.79
N ARG A 84 34.05 25.17 17.01
CA ARG A 84 33.86 26.24 16.01
C ARG A 84 35.15 26.71 15.34
N ARG A 85 36.25 26.84 16.09
CA ARG A 85 37.54 27.25 15.52
C ARG A 85 38.08 26.24 14.51
N THR A 86 37.91 24.95 14.78
CA THR A 86 38.32 23.88 13.87
C THR A 86 37.41 23.82 12.66
N ASP A 87 36.09 23.90 12.85
CA ASP A 87 35.12 23.93 11.75
C ASP A 87 35.33 25.13 10.81
N ASP A 88 35.66 26.31 11.38
CA ASP A 88 36.02 27.51 10.61
C ASP A 88 37.31 27.32 9.81
N ALA A 89 38.35 26.71 10.40
CA ALA A 89 39.63 26.44 9.73
C ALA A 89 39.47 25.43 8.57
N VAL A 90 38.73 24.35 8.80
CA VAL A 90 38.43 23.34 7.76
C VAL A 90 37.64 23.98 6.62
N SER A 91 36.62 24.78 6.94
CA SER A 91 35.82 25.46 5.93
C SER A 91 36.61 26.48 5.10
N ALA A 92 37.53 27.21 5.73
CA ALA A 92 38.40 28.16 5.04
C ALA A 92 39.37 27.45 4.09
N GLU A 93 40.00 26.37 4.54
CA GLU A 93 40.92 25.56 3.73
C GLU A 93 40.21 24.86 2.57
N ALA A 94 39.02 24.29 2.81
CA ALA A 94 38.21 23.74 1.72
C ALA A 94 37.87 24.81 0.67
N THR A 95 37.55 26.03 1.11
CA THR A 95 37.24 27.14 0.20
C THR A 95 38.45 27.57 -0.63
N SER A 96 39.64 27.67 -0.03
CA SER A 96 40.87 28.04 -0.75
C SER A 96 41.22 27.04 -1.86
N ARG A 97 40.84 25.78 -1.67
CA ARG A 97 41.03 24.66 -2.61
C ARG A 97 39.86 24.42 -3.56
N LYS A 98 38.79 25.23 -3.49
CA LYS A 98 37.55 25.07 -4.28
C LYS A 98 36.85 23.73 -4.02
N ILE A 99 36.95 23.22 -2.80
CA ILE A 99 36.29 22.00 -2.33
C ILE A 99 34.99 22.39 -1.62
N TRP A 100 33.89 21.70 -1.94
CA TRP A 100 32.62 21.95 -1.25
C TRP A 100 32.72 21.53 0.21
N CYS A 101 32.27 22.40 1.11
CA CYS A 101 32.27 22.14 2.55
C CYS A 101 30.86 22.24 3.12
N VAL A 102 30.43 21.17 3.79
CA VAL A 102 29.18 21.11 4.56
C VAL A 102 29.51 21.17 6.04
N ARG A 103 28.95 22.17 6.71
CA ARG A 103 29.13 22.36 8.16
C ARG A 103 27.94 21.82 8.94
N ALA A 104 28.22 21.02 9.96
CA ALA A 104 27.18 20.52 10.87
C ALA A 104 26.83 21.50 11.99
N ASP A 105 27.74 22.41 12.34
CA ASP A 105 27.59 23.36 13.45
C ASP A 105 26.77 24.61 13.07
N ASP A 106 26.87 25.06 11.82
CA ASP A 106 26.28 26.33 11.38
C ASP A 106 25.91 26.29 9.89
N ALA A 107 24.62 26.14 9.61
CA ALA A 107 24.10 26.09 8.25
C ALA A 107 24.23 27.45 7.52
N THR A 108 24.31 28.58 8.22
CA THR A 108 24.38 29.91 7.60
C THR A 108 25.78 30.22 7.07
N ARG A 109 26.80 29.60 7.66
CA ARG A 109 28.22 29.72 7.26
C ARG A 109 28.68 28.58 6.34
N SER A 110 27.80 27.64 6.02
CA SER A 110 28.07 26.55 5.08
C SER A 110 27.95 27.03 3.62
N ARG A 111 28.81 26.52 2.74
CA ARG A 111 28.74 26.79 1.28
C ARG A 111 27.99 25.69 0.52
N ALA A 112 27.75 24.56 1.18
CA ALA A 112 26.92 23.46 0.70
C ALA A 112 26.02 22.94 1.83
N TRP A 113 24.92 22.28 1.49
CA TRP A 113 23.95 21.77 2.47
C TRP A 113 23.56 20.33 2.13
N THR A 114 23.31 19.53 3.16
CA THR A 114 22.65 18.23 2.99
C THR A 114 21.14 18.42 3.10
N PRO A 115 20.38 18.20 2.01
CA PRO A 115 18.92 18.33 2.05
C PRO A 115 18.27 17.17 2.81
N ALA A 116 16.98 17.31 3.12
CA ALA A 116 16.17 16.17 3.48
C ALA A 116 15.89 15.35 2.21
N VAL A 117 16.22 14.06 2.20
CA VAL A 117 16.14 13.22 0.98
C VAL A 117 15.09 12.14 1.16
N VAL A 118 14.24 11.96 0.15
CA VAL A 118 13.44 10.75 -0.03
C VAL A 118 13.95 10.00 -1.25
N ARG A 119 14.06 8.68 -1.10
CA ARG A 119 14.34 7.75 -2.19
C ARG A 119 13.15 6.80 -2.31
N HIS A 120 12.65 6.61 -3.51
CA HIS A 120 11.60 5.65 -3.85
C HIS A 120 11.95 5.05 -5.20
N ASP A 121 12.36 3.79 -5.22
CA ASP A 121 12.95 3.11 -6.37
C ASP A 121 14.09 3.93 -7.01
N ASP A 122 13.91 4.39 -8.25
CA ASP A 122 14.86 5.22 -9.01
C ASP A 122 14.64 6.73 -8.83
N VAL A 123 13.61 7.13 -8.09
CA VAL A 123 13.30 8.53 -7.82
C VAL A 123 14.00 9.01 -6.55
N VAL A 124 14.82 10.04 -6.68
CA VAL A 124 15.45 10.74 -5.55
C VAL A 124 14.94 12.17 -5.51
N VAL A 125 14.31 12.57 -4.41
CA VAL A 125 13.87 13.95 -4.20
C VAL A 125 14.62 14.54 -3.01
N SER A 126 15.32 15.65 -3.27
CA SER A 126 15.97 16.47 -2.26
C SER A 126 15.10 17.68 -1.92
N VAL A 127 14.85 17.88 -0.62
CA VAL A 127 14.05 18.99 -0.11
C VAL A 127 14.93 19.91 0.75
N THR A 128 14.96 21.19 0.37
CA THR A 128 15.52 22.28 1.18
C THR A 128 14.41 23.29 1.49
N ALA A 129 14.37 23.82 2.71
CA ALA A 129 13.35 24.77 3.13
C ALA A 129 13.97 26.04 3.74
N GLY A 130 14.89 26.68 3.01
CA GLY A 130 15.42 28.00 3.39
C GLY A 130 16.09 28.07 4.77
N GLY A 131 16.74 26.98 5.19
CA GLY A 131 17.38 26.89 6.50
C GLY A 131 16.49 26.38 7.64
N ASP A 132 15.27 25.91 7.36
CA ASP A 132 14.40 25.22 8.31
C ASP A 132 14.43 23.69 8.10
N PRO A 133 15.19 22.93 8.91
CA PRO A 133 15.29 21.49 8.76
C PRO A 133 13.99 20.75 9.07
N ARG A 134 13.17 21.27 10.00
CA ARG A 134 11.90 20.62 10.39
C ARG A 134 10.88 20.72 9.27
N ARG A 135 10.77 21.88 8.64
CA ARG A 135 9.92 22.06 7.46
C ARG A 135 10.40 21.21 6.28
N ALA A 136 11.71 21.13 6.03
CA ALA A 136 12.26 20.27 4.98
C ALA A 136 11.92 18.78 5.22
N VAL A 137 12.02 18.32 6.46
CA VAL A 137 11.61 16.96 6.87
C VAL A 137 10.11 16.74 6.65
N ALA A 138 9.25 17.66 7.07
CA ALA A 138 7.81 17.53 6.90
C ALA A 138 7.40 17.46 5.41
N VAL A 139 7.99 18.31 4.56
CA VAL A 139 7.75 18.28 3.11
C VAL A 139 8.29 16.98 2.50
N ARG A 140 9.50 16.53 2.87
CA ARG A 140 10.04 15.23 2.45
C ARG A 140 9.10 14.09 2.82
N ASP A 141 8.54 14.10 4.03
CA ASP A 141 7.62 13.06 4.49
C ASP A 141 6.29 13.08 3.72
N GLY A 142 5.79 14.27 3.37
CA GLY A 142 4.66 14.42 2.45
C GLY A 142 4.94 13.84 1.06
N VAL A 143 6.11 14.14 0.48
CA VAL A 143 6.54 13.56 -0.81
C VAL A 143 6.68 12.04 -0.71
N ARG A 144 7.27 11.53 0.39
CA ARG A 144 7.38 10.09 0.63
C ARG A 144 6.02 9.42 0.67
N LEU A 145 5.06 10.01 1.39
CA LEU A 145 3.70 9.48 1.48
C LEU A 145 3.07 9.44 0.09
N GLY A 146 3.15 10.55 -0.67
CA GLY A 146 2.60 10.65 -2.02
C GLY A 146 3.20 9.64 -3.01
N LEU A 147 4.51 9.41 -2.94
CA LEU A 147 5.17 8.36 -3.72
C LEU A 147 4.73 6.97 -3.25
N SER A 148 4.67 6.71 -1.94
CA SER A 148 4.28 5.38 -1.44
C SER A 148 2.81 5.03 -1.65
N SER A 149 1.94 6.03 -1.73
CA SER A 149 0.51 5.88 -1.93
C SER A 149 0.09 5.86 -3.39
N GLY A 150 0.99 6.19 -4.33
CA GLY A 150 0.67 6.37 -5.74
C GLY A 150 -0.06 7.68 -6.05
N ALA A 151 -0.12 8.64 -5.12
CA ALA A 151 -0.70 9.96 -5.37
C ALA A 151 0.22 10.87 -6.19
N LEU A 152 1.52 10.58 -6.23
CA LEU A 152 2.47 11.16 -7.17
C LEU A 152 2.70 10.18 -8.33
N PRO A 153 3.00 10.68 -9.55
CA PRO A 153 3.22 9.82 -10.71
C PRO A 153 4.44 8.91 -10.49
N LEU A 154 4.22 7.60 -10.59
CA LEU A 154 5.25 6.57 -10.43
C LEU A 154 5.57 5.82 -11.73
N ARG A 155 4.77 6.05 -12.77
CA ARG A 155 4.85 5.27 -13.99
C ARG A 155 6.14 5.62 -14.75
N ARG A 156 7.00 4.61 -14.95
CA ARG A 156 8.18 4.76 -15.80
C ARG A 156 7.77 4.82 -17.27
N HIS A 157 8.03 5.94 -17.94
CA HIS A 157 7.76 6.09 -19.38
C HIS A 157 8.86 5.51 -20.28
N ARG A 158 10.09 5.31 -19.77
CA ARG A 158 11.20 4.71 -20.51
C ARG A 158 11.54 3.35 -19.90
N ARG A 159 11.52 2.29 -20.71
CA ARG A 159 11.99 0.96 -20.29
C ARG A 159 13.47 1.03 -19.92
N PRO A 160 13.89 0.55 -18.74
CA PRO A 160 15.30 0.39 -18.45
C PRO A 160 15.89 -0.62 -19.42
N THR A 161 16.80 -0.16 -20.27
CA THR A 161 17.69 -1.02 -21.04
C THR A 161 18.69 -1.63 -20.08
N GLY A 162 18.43 -2.85 -19.61
CA GLY A 162 19.37 -3.61 -18.78
C GLY A 162 19.06 -3.55 -17.28
N ALA A 163 18.18 -4.44 -16.82
CA ALA A 163 18.22 -4.94 -15.45
C ALA A 163 18.63 -6.42 -15.55
N GLU A 164 19.84 -6.74 -15.10
CA GLU A 164 20.37 -8.10 -15.10
C GLU A 164 19.45 -9.03 -14.29
N GLY A 165 18.93 -10.09 -14.94
CA GLY A 165 18.10 -11.12 -14.31
C GLY A 165 16.62 -11.13 -14.72
N ALA A 166 16.08 -10.05 -15.30
CA ALA A 166 14.75 -10.07 -15.93
C ALA A 166 14.90 -10.43 -17.41
N ARG A 167 14.16 -11.42 -17.92
CA ARG A 167 14.13 -11.68 -19.37
C ARG A 167 13.70 -10.39 -20.07
N PRO A 168 14.56 -9.77 -20.91
CA PRO A 168 14.20 -8.51 -21.56
C PRO A 168 13.00 -8.76 -22.46
N GLY A 169 11.86 -8.12 -22.14
CA GLY A 169 10.67 -8.10 -23.00
C GLY A 169 9.38 -8.66 -22.40
N ILE A 170 9.42 -9.45 -21.33
CA ILE A 170 8.19 -9.96 -20.66
C ILE A 170 7.87 -9.08 -19.45
N GLY A 171 6.59 -8.73 -19.34
CA GLY A 171 6.02 -7.88 -18.30
C GLY A 171 5.63 -8.70 -17.09
N ARG A 172 4.68 -8.19 -16.30
CA ARG A 172 4.21 -8.87 -15.09
C ARG A 172 2.72 -8.70 -14.90
N VAL A 173 2.11 -9.62 -14.16
CA VAL A 173 0.71 -9.52 -13.73
C VAL A 173 0.67 -9.32 -12.21
N THR A 174 0.01 -8.25 -11.76
CA THR A 174 -0.25 -8.01 -10.35
C THR A 174 -1.74 -8.21 -10.08
N LEU A 175 -2.08 -9.21 -9.29
CA LEU A 175 -3.45 -9.41 -8.79
C LEU A 175 -3.70 -8.45 -7.63
N VAL A 176 -4.69 -7.56 -7.77
CA VAL A 176 -4.99 -6.55 -6.76
C VAL A 176 -6.43 -6.72 -6.26
N GLY A 177 -6.56 -6.97 -4.96
CA GLY A 177 -7.85 -6.84 -4.28
C GLY A 177 -8.20 -5.38 -4.06
N GLY A 178 -9.24 -4.89 -4.74
CA GLY A 178 -9.68 -3.50 -4.70
C GLY A 178 -10.50 -3.14 -3.46
N GLY A 179 -10.93 -4.11 -2.66
CA GLY A 179 -11.84 -3.86 -1.54
C GLY A 179 -13.33 -3.98 -1.93
N PRO A 180 -14.25 -3.84 -0.96
CA PRO A 180 -15.65 -4.26 -1.10
C PRO A 180 -16.54 -3.32 -1.91
N GLY A 181 -16.08 -2.08 -2.20
CA GLY A 181 -16.87 -1.10 -2.93
C GLY A 181 -16.28 0.31 -2.87
N ASP A 182 -16.06 0.83 -1.65
CA ASP A 182 -15.40 2.12 -1.44
C ASP A 182 -13.98 2.12 -2.03
N ALA A 183 -13.67 3.12 -2.84
CA ALA A 183 -12.34 3.31 -3.42
C ALA A 183 -11.27 3.50 -2.33
N ASP A 184 -11.63 4.05 -1.17
CA ASP A 184 -10.68 4.29 -0.08
C ASP A 184 -10.30 3.03 0.70
N LEU A 185 -11.04 1.93 0.53
CA LEU A 185 -10.72 0.64 1.15
C LEU A 185 -9.69 -0.18 0.35
N ILE A 186 -9.19 0.35 -0.77
CA ILE A 186 -8.00 -0.23 -1.40
C ILE A 186 -6.76 -0.01 -0.54
N THR A 187 -5.85 -0.98 -0.55
CA THR A 187 -4.56 -0.85 0.13
C THR A 187 -3.65 0.16 -0.59
N LEU A 188 -2.70 0.77 0.15
CA LEU A 188 -1.68 1.64 -0.46
C LEU A 188 -0.88 0.92 -1.57
N ALA A 189 -0.57 -0.36 -1.35
CA ALA A 189 0.10 -1.19 -2.35
C ALA A 189 -0.77 -1.38 -3.62
N GLY A 190 -2.08 -1.55 -3.45
CA GLY A 190 -3.02 -1.68 -4.57
C GLY A 190 -3.14 -0.37 -5.36
N ARG A 191 -3.27 0.77 -4.66
CA ARG A 191 -3.28 2.09 -5.27
C ARG A 191 -1.99 2.39 -6.05
N ARG A 192 -0.83 2.07 -5.46
CA ARG A 192 0.47 2.15 -6.15
C ARG A 192 0.53 1.27 -7.41
N ALA A 193 0.08 0.02 -7.32
CA ALA A 193 0.08 -0.89 -8.47
C ALA A 193 -0.78 -0.35 -9.63
N LEU A 194 -1.92 0.27 -9.33
CA LEU A 194 -2.76 0.94 -10.34
C LEU A 194 -2.05 2.14 -10.96
N ALA A 195 -1.40 2.99 -10.15
CA ALA A 195 -0.63 4.14 -10.63
C ALA A 195 0.57 3.75 -11.52
N GLU A 196 1.10 2.53 -11.36
CA GLU A 196 2.17 2.00 -12.19
C GLU A 196 1.67 1.18 -13.38
N ALA A 197 0.37 0.91 -13.51
CA ALA A 197 -0.14 -0.03 -14.50
C ALA A 197 0.02 0.51 -15.94
N ASP A 198 0.30 -0.40 -16.88
CA ASP A 198 0.13 -0.12 -18.31
C ASP A 198 -1.24 -0.58 -18.81
N VAL A 199 -1.78 -1.64 -18.17
CA VAL A 199 -3.09 -2.22 -18.47
C VAL A 199 -3.79 -2.57 -17.16
N VAL A 200 -5.08 -2.23 -17.03
CA VAL A 200 -5.93 -2.64 -15.92
C VAL A 200 -7.05 -3.53 -16.43
N VAL A 201 -7.05 -4.80 -16.03
CA VAL A 201 -8.12 -5.78 -16.30
C VAL A 201 -9.05 -5.82 -15.10
N VAL A 202 -10.27 -5.31 -15.26
CA VAL A 202 -11.20 -5.04 -14.16
C VAL A 202 -12.45 -5.91 -14.25
N ASP A 203 -12.93 -6.45 -13.13
CA ASP A 203 -14.22 -7.15 -13.08
C ASP A 203 -15.38 -6.24 -12.64
N ARG A 204 -16.60 -6.77 -12.70
CA ARG A 204 -17.82 -6.04 -12.35
C ARG A 204 -17.89 -5.60 -10.88
N LEU A 205 -17.28 -6.35 -9.96
CA LEU A 205 -17.38 -6.11 -8.51
C LEU A 205 -16.23 -5.24 -7.98
N ALA A 206 -15.21 -5.00 -8.79
CA ALA A 206 -14.13 -4.08 -8.47
C ALA A 206 -14.65 -2.64 -8.27
N PRO A 207 -14.02 -1.86 -7.38
CA PRO A 207 -14.36 -0.46 -7.14
C PRO A 207 -14.03 0.40 -8.37
N ARG A 208 -15.01 0.57 -9.25
CA ARG A 208 -14.82 1.24 -10.55
C ARG A 208 -14.43 2.73 -10.44
N GLY A 209 -14.68 3.35 -9.28
CA GLY A 209 -14.22 4.72 -8.98
C GLY A 209 -12.71 4.88 -9.14
N LEU A 210 -11.93 3.84 -8.84
CA LEU A 210 -10.47 3.86 -9.01
C LEU A 210 -10.02 3.97 -10.47
N LEU A 211 -10.87 3.60 -11.43
CA LEU A 211 -10.53 3.70 -12.85
C LEU A 211 -10.47 5.16 -13.33
N ALA A 212 -11.16 6.07 -12.64
CA ALA A 212 -11.15 7.50 -12.95
C ALA A 212 -9.85 8.19 -12.53
N GLU A 213 -9.04 7.53 -11.68
CA GLU A 213 -7.74 8.02 -11.21
C GLU A 213 -6.58 7.60 -12.12
N LEU A 214 -6.84 6.73 -13.11
CA LEU A 214 -5.81 6.21 -14.01
C LEU A 214 -5.37 7.26 -15.02
N ASP A 215 -4.09 7.19 -15.41
CA ASP A 215 -3.54 7.99 -16.50
C ASP A 215 -4.29 7.70 -17.82
N ALA A 216 -4.41 8.72 -18.67
CA ALA A 216 -5.23 8.66 -19.90
C ALA A 216 -4.75 7.61 -20.93
N ASP A 217 -3.50 7.16 -20.83
CA ASP A 217 -2.89 6.18 -21.73
C ASP A 217 -2.90 4.74 -21.18
N VAL A 218 -3.51 4.50 -20.01
CA VAL A 218 -3.70 3.16 -19.44
C VAL A 218 -4.81 2.41 -20.19
N GLU A 219 -4.51 1.22 -20.71
CA GLU A 219 -5.53 0.35 -21.33
C GLU A 219 -6.43 -0.24 -20.24
N VAL A 220 -7.74 0.05 -20.27
CA VAL A 220 -8.71 -0.57 -19.35
C VAL A 220 -9.48 -1.65 -20.09
N VAL A 221 -9.38 -2.90 -19.61
CA VAL A 221 -10.11 -4.06 -20.13
C VAL A 221 -11.19 -4.47 -19.14
N ASP A 222 -12.45 -4.21 -19.46
CA ASP A 222 -13.60 -4.66 -18.66
C ASP A 222 -13.95 -6.12 -18.99
N VAL A 223 -13.77 -7.01 -18.02
CA VAL A 223 -14.14 -8.44 -18.12
C VAL A 223 -15.41 -8.76 -17.32
N GLY A 224 -16.08 -7.74 -16.78
CA GLY A 224 -17.36 -7.86 -16.09
C GLY A 224 -18.54 -8.11 -17.02
N LYS A 225 -19.65 -8.64 -16.47
CA LYS A 225 -20.94 -8.74 -17.18
C LYS A 225 -21.47 -7.33 -17.47
N SER A 226 -21.39 -6.88 -18.72
CA SER A 226 -22.18 -5.75 -19.21
C SER A 226 -23.58 -6.23 -19.64
N PRO A 227 -24.63 -5.39 -19.57
CA PRO A 227 -25.99 -5.75 -19.95
C PRO A 227 -26.10 -6.38 -21.36
N ASP A 228 -25.20 -6.01 -22.27
CA ASP A 228 -25.18 -6.44 -23.67
C ASP A 228 -24.07 -7.45 -24.00
N HIS A 229 -23.35 -8.01 -23.01
CA HIS A 229 -22.24 -8.94 -23.25
C HIS A 229 -22.38 -10.24 -22.45
N HIS A 230 -22.25 -11.37 -23.15
CA HIS A 230 -22.16 -12.69 -22.55
C HIS A 230 -20.97 -12.78 -21.58
N PRO A 231 -21.07 -13.57 -20.51
CA PRO A 231 -19.98 -13.71 -19.54
C PRO A 231 -18.69 -14.15 -20.25
N VAL A 232 -17.65 -13.34 -20.15
CA VAL A 232 -16.31 -13.67 -20.64
C VAL A 232 -15.85 -14.94 -19.91
N PRO A 233 -15.58 -16.05 -20.64
CA PRO A 233 -15.10 -17.27 -20.02
C PRO A 233 -13.80 -17.02 -19.25
N GLN A 234 -13.60 -17.73 -18.14
CA GLN A 234 -12.41 -17.53 -17.30
C GLN A 234 -11.10 -17.65 -18.11
N ARG A 235 -11.04 -18.61 -19.03
CA ARG A 235 -9.90 -18.81 -19.93
C ARG A 235 -9.58 -17.60 -20.81
N GLU A 236 -10.59 -16.82 -21.16
CA GLU A 236 -10.39 -15.60 -21.94
C GLU A 236 -9.79 -14.48 -21.08
N ILE A 237 -10.21 -14.35 -19.82
CA ILE A 237 -9.58 -13.44 -18.86
C ILE A 237 -8.11 -13.81 -18.67
N GLU A 238 -7.82 -15.08 -18.44
CA GLU A 238 -6.46 -15.62 -18.33
C GLU A 238 -5.63 -15.28 -19.58
N ARG A 239 -6.19 -15.49 -20.78
CA ARG A 239 -5.54 -15.18 -22.06
C ARG A 239 -5.21 -13.69 -22.18
N VAL A 240 -6.12 -12.79 -21.79
CA VAL A 240 -5.87 -11.34 -21.82
C VAL A 240 -4.69 -11.00 -20.90
N LEU A 241 -4.69 -11.50 -19.66
CA LEU A 241 -3.60 -11.26 -18.70
C LEU A 241 -2.24 -11.72 -19.25
N ILE A 242 -2.20 -12.94 -19.80
CA ILE A 242 -0.99 -13.53 -20.37
C ILE A 242 -0.51 -12.73 -21.59
N ASP A 243 -1.39 -12.45 -22.55
CA ASP A 243 -1.05 -11.75 -23.80
C ASP A 243 -0.43 -10.38 -23.55
N ARG A 244 -1.03 -9.57 -22.67
CA ARG A 244 -0.52 -8.23 -22.34
C ARG A 244 0.82 -8.31 -21.61
N ALA A 245 0.96 -9.24 -20.68
CA ALA A 245 2.22 -9.44 -19.98
C ALA A 245 3.32 -9.92 -20.94
N LEU A 246 3.04 -10.82 -21.87
CA LEU A 246 4.03 -11.27 -22.87
C LEU A 246 4.50 -10.15 -23.82
N ARG A 247 3.70 -9.08 -23.99
CA ARG A 247 4.09 -7.85 -24.70
C ARG A 247 4.98 -6.91 -23.87
N GLY A 248 5.32 -7.31 -22.64
CA GLY A 248 6.17 -6.53 -21.76
C GLY A 248 5.42 -5.48 -20.93
N LEU A 249 4.10 -5.59 -20.80
CA LEU A 249 3.26 -4.62 -20.09
C LEU A 249 3.11 -5.02 -18.61
N ARG A 250 2.97 -4.02 -17.74
CA ARG A 250 2.57 -4.19 -16.34
C ARG A 250 1.04 -4.25 -16.30
N VAL A 251 0.53 -5.45 -16.08
CA VAL A 251 -0.89 -5.75 -16.08
C VAL A 251 -1.38 -5.81 -14.64
N VAL A 252 -2.35 -4.97 -14.29
CA VAL A 252 -3.07 -5.09 -13.02
C VAL A 252 -4.38 -5.81 -13.24
N ARG A 253 -4.58 -6.93 -12.54
CA ARG A 253 -5.87 -7.61 -12.44
C ARG A 253 -6.62 -7.09 -11.22
N LEU A 254 -7.46 -6.08 -11.40
CA LEU A 254 -8.23 -5.45 -10.32
C LEU A 254 -9.53 -6.23 -10.06
N LYS A 255 -9.70 -6.70 -8.83
CA LYS A 255 -10.83 -7.54 -8.41
C LYS A 255 -11.57 -6.93 -7.23
N GLY A 256 -12.89 -7.16 -7.16
CA GLY A 256 -13.68 -6.79 -5.98
C GLY A 256 -13.29 -7.60 -4.75
N GLY A 257 -13.24 -6.95 -3.58
CA GLY A 257 -12.87 -7.57 -2.31
C GLY A 257 -11.41 -8.00 -2.28
N ASP A 258 -11.19 -9.27 -1.93
CA ASP A 258 -9.88 -9.92 -1.95
C ASP A 258 -9.80 -10.93 -3.10
N GLY A 259 -8.67 -11.00 -3.80
CA GLY A 259 -8.50 -11.86 -4.97
C GLY A 259 -8.59 -13.37 -4.68
N TYR A 260 -8.35 -13.79 -3.44
CA TYR A 260 -8.34 -15.19 -3.02
C TYR A 260 -9.56 -15.61 -2.19
N VAL A 261 -10.42 -14.68 -1.77
CA VAL A 261 -11.70 -15.01 -1.11
C VAL A 261 -12.81 -15.10 -2.16
N PHE A 262 -13.04 -16.30 -2.69
CA PHE A 262 -13.98 -16.61 -3.79
C PHE A 262 -13.81 -15.75 -5.05
N GLY A 263 -12.63 -15.16 -5.24
CA GLY A 263 -12.30 -14.32 -6.38
C GLY A 263 -11.74 -15.09 -7.58
N ARG A 264 -11.41 -16.38 -7.45
CA ARG A 264 -10.70 -17.18 -8.48
C ARG A 264 -9.31 -16.66 -8.86
N GLY A 265 -8.71 -15.77 -8.06
CA GLY A 265 -7.39 -15.21 -8.36
C GLY A 265 -6.28 -16.28 -8.42
N GLY A 266 -6.43 -17.38 -7.68
CA GLY A 266 -5.49 -18.51 -7.74
C GLY A 266 -5.42 -19.16 -9.12
N GLU A 267 -6.57 -19.36 -9.78
CA GLU A 267 -6.64 -19.91 -11.14
C GLU A 267 -5.98 -18.95 -12.15
N GLU A 268 -6.33 -17.67 -12.08
CA GLU A 268 -5.79 -16.62 -12.96
C GLU A 268 -4.26 -16.55 -12.90
N LEU A 269 -3.69 -16.58 -11.70
CA LEU A 269 -2.23 -16.53 -11.53
C LEU A 269 -1.52 -17.85 -11.83
N ALA A 270 -2.16 -19.00 -11.60
CA ALA A 270 -1.61 -20.29 -12.00
C ALA A 270 -1.44 -20.36 -13.52
N ALA A 271 -2.44 -19.90 -14.29
CA ALA A 271 -2.35 -19.82 -15.74
C ALA A 271 -1.23 -18.87 -16.21
N CYS A 272 -1.10 -17.68 -15.60
CA CYS A 272 -0.04 -16.73 -15.92
C CYS A 272 1.36 -17.31 -15.64
N ARG A 273 1.56 -17.94 -14.47
CA ARG A 273 2.83 -18.58 -14.11
C ARG A 273 3.18 -19.74 -15.04
N ALA A 274 2.20 -20.55 -15.44
CA ALA A 274 2.39 -21.62 -16.41
C ALA A 274 2.84 -21.09 -17.79
N ALA A 275 2.45 -19.86 -18.15
CA ALA A 275 2.90 -19.16 -19.35
C ALA A 275 4.25 -18.43 -19.19
N GLY A 276 4.92 -18.57 -18.04
CA GLY A 276 6.22 -17.92 -17.78
C GLY A 276 6.12 -16.43 -17.42
N VAL A 277 4.95 -15.94 -17.01
CA VAL A 277 4.73 -14.56 -16.58
C VAL A 277 4.98 -14.43 -15.07
N THR A 278 5.79 -13.44 -14.68
CA THR A 278 5.99 -13.08 -13.27
C THR A 278 4.70 -12.53 -12.68
N CYS A 279 4.30 -13.05 -11.52
CA CYS A 279 3.01 -12.73 -10.91
C CYS A 279 3.12 -12.39 -9.43
N ASP A 280 2.53 -11.26 -9.04
CA ASP A 280 2.45 -10.79 -7.65
C ASP A 280 1.00 -10.72 -7.18
N VAL A 281 0.81 -10.74 -5.86
CA VAL A 281 -0.51 -10.65 -5.22
C VAL A 281 -0.47 -9.51 -4.21
N ILE A 282 -1.44 -8.62 -4.32
CA ILE A 282 -1.73 -7.59 -3.33
C ILE A 282 -3.11 -7.90 -2.74
N PRO A 283 -3.18 -8.31 -1.46
CA PRO A 283 -4.44 -8.63 -0.82
C PRO A 283 -5.34 -7.39 -0.72
N GLY A 284 -6.65 -7.65 -0.73
CA GLY A 284 -7.67 -6.62 -0.57
C GLY A 284 -8.47 -6.82 0.71
N ILE A 285 -9.21 -5.78 1.09
CA ILE A 285 -10.16 -5.90 2.18
C ILE A 285 -11.37 -6.71 1.70
N THR A 286 -11.54 -7.93 2.20
CA THR A 286 -12.65 -8.80 1.79
C THR A 286 -14.01 -8.26 2.22
N SER A 287 -15.02 -8.43 1.35
CA SER A 287 -16.41 -8.09 1.66
C SER A 287 -16.96 -8.91 2.82
N ALA A 288 -16.44 -10.11 3.08
CA ALA A 288 -16.86 -10.96 4.19
C ALA A 288 -16.64 -10.31 5.58
N LEU A 289 -15.72 -9.34 5.69
CA LEU A 289 -15.42 -8.66 6.95
C LEU A 289 -15.85 -7.19 6.91
N ALA A 290 -15.52 -6.47 5.83
CA ALA A 290 -15.76 -5.04 5.77
C ALA A 290 -17.23 -4.68 5.60
N VAL A 291 -18.01 -5.48 4.86
CA VAL A 291 -19.43 -5.19 4.67
C VAL A 291 -20.22 -5.35 5.98
N PRO A 292 -20.05 -6.43 6.78
CA PRO A 292 -20.61 -6.49 8.13
C PRO A 292 -20.18 -5.32 9.01
N ALA A 293 -18.89 -4.97 9.01
CA ALA A 293 -18.38 -3.86 9.82
C ALA A 293 -19.03 -2.52 9.44
N ALA A 294 -19.21 -2.24 8.15
CA ALA A 294 -19.89 -1.04 7.66
C ALA A 294 -21.39 -0.99 8.03
N ALA A 295 -21.99 -2.14 8.36
CA ALA A 295 -23.33 -2.24 8.91
C ALA A 295 -23.37 -2.24 10.45
N GLY A 296 -22.24 -2.12 11.14
CA GLY A 296 -22.14 -2.19 12.60
C GLY A 296 -22.11 -3.61 13.18
N ILE A 297 -21.93 -4.62 12.32
CA ILE A 297 -21.97 -6.02 12.71
C ILE A 297 -20.53 -6.54 12.80
N PRO A 298 -19.97 -6.72 14.01
CA PRO A 298 -18.69 -7.39 14.13
C PRO A 298 -18.87 -8.89 13.84
N VAL A 299 -18.00 -9.49 13.02
CA VAL A 299 -18.10 -10.92 12.72
C VAL A 299 -17.75 -11.81 13.91
N THR A 300 -17.06 -11.27 14.92
CA THR A 300 -16.81 -11.91 16.22
C THR A 300 -17.11 -10.93 17.33
N HIS A 301 -17.65 -11.39 18.45
CA HIS A 301 -17.81 -10.56 19.64
C HIS A 301 -17.65 -11.41 20.89
N ARG A 302 -16.81 -10.96 21.84
CA ARG A 302 -16.60 -11.66 23.11
C ARG A 302 -17.94 -11.94 23.80
N GLY A 303 -18.13 -13.18 24.24
CA GLY A 303 -19.37 -13.64 24.89
C GLY A 303 -20.52 -13.96 23.91
N VAL A 304 -20.37 -13.68 22.63
CA VAL A 304 -21.41 -13.88 21.60
C VAL A 304 -20.94 -14.83 20.50
N SER A 305 -19.81 -14.53 19.86
CA SER A 305 -19.22 -15.35 18.79
C SER A 305 -17.70 -15.44 18.91
N ARG A 306 -17.17 -16.67 18.79
CA ARG A 306 -15.74 -17.00 18.86
C ARG A 306 -15.19 -17.59 17.56
N SER A 307 -16.02 -17.78 16.54
CA SER A 307 -15.63 -18.35 15.26
C SER A 307 -16.41 -17.69 14.12
N VAL A 308 -15.76 -17.61 12.96
CA VAL A 308 -16.35 -17.10 11.73
C VAL A 308 -16.12 -18.12 10.63
N THR A 309 -17.19 -18.50 9.94
CA THR A 309 -17.13 -19.32 8.73
C THR A 309 -17.51 -18.44 7.54
N VAL A 310 -16.64 -18.36 6.55
CA VAL A 310 -16.88 -17.61 5.30
C VAL A 310 -17.10 -18.62 4.19
N MET A 311 -18.27 -18.58 3.55
CA MET A 311 -18.66 -19.54 2.51
C MET A 311 -19.31 -18.89 1.29
N THR A 312 -19.37 -19.64 0.20
CA THR A 312 -20.19 -19.31 -0.97
C THR A 312 -21.57 -19.95 -0.85
N GLY A 313 -22.62 -19.19 -1.16
CA GLY A 313 -24.00 -19.70 -1.26
C GLY A 313 -24.45 -19.92 -2.70
N HIS A 314 -23.52 -20.05 -3.65
CA HIS A 314 -23.84 -20.27 -5.07
C HIS A 314 -24.29 -21.70 -5.35
N ASP A 315 -23.61 -22.67 -4.73
CA ASP A 315 -23.86 -24.10 -4.90
C ASP A 315 -24.93 -24.60 -3.93
N VAL A 316 -25.59 -25.70 -4.28
CA VAL A 316 -26.52 -26.39 -3.38
C VAL A 316 -25.70 -27.16 -2.35
N LEU A 317 -26.00 -26.94 -1.07
CA LEU A 317 -25.36 -27.65 0.03
C LEU A 317 -26.05 -28.98 0.28
N GLY A 318 -25.27 -30.02 0.59
CA GLY A 318 -25.80 -31.30 1.05
C GLY A 318 -26.30 -31.24 2.50
N ASP A 319 -27.06 -32.26 2.91
CA ASP A 319 -27.61 -32.36 4.28
C ASP A 319 -26.51 -32.37 5.35
N ASP A 320 -25.38 -33.07 5.10
CA ASP A 320 -24.25 -33.12 6.04
C ASP A 320 -23.62 -31.73 6.24
N GLU A 321 -23.45 -30.95 5.17
CA GLU A 321 -22.91 -29.59 5.24
C GLU A 321 -23.87 -28.66 5.99
N LEU A 322 -25.17 -28.77 5.72
CA LEU A 322 -26.20 -28.01 6.44
C LEU A 322 -26.25 -28.38 7.92
N LEU A 323 -26.08 -29.66 8.25
CA LEU A 323 -26.00 -30.15 9.63
C LEU A 323 -24.81 -29.54 10.38
N ASP A 324 -23.64 -29.51 9.76
CA ASP A 324 -22.44 -28.92 10.34
C ASP A 324 -22.60 -27.40 10.54
N LEU A 325 -23.15 -26.69 9.56
CA LEU A 325 -23.41 -25.25 9.66
C LEU A 325 -24.46 -24.94 10.75
N ALA A 326 -25.52 -25.74 10.85
CA ALA A 326 -26.51 -25.61 11.90
C ALA A 326 -25.88 -25.86 13.29
N ALA A 327 -24.99 -26.84 13.41
CA ALA A 327 -24.25 -27.08 14.65
C ALA A 327 -23.31 -25.92 15.03
N GLN A 328 -22.66 -25.29 14.04
CA GLN A 328 -21.80 -24.13 14.28
C GLN A 328 -22.58 -22.93 14.81
N THR A 329 -23.74 -22.62 14.22
CA THR A 329 -24.58 -21.50 14.68
C THR A 329 -25.12 -21.72 16.10
N ARG A 330 -25.52 -22.95 16.45
CA ARG A 330 -25.91 -23.32 17.83
C ARG A 330 -24.79 -23.14 18.86
N ARG A 331 -23.53 -23.32 18.45
CA ARG A 331 -22.35 -23.10 19.31
C ARG A 331 -21.92 -21.62 19.37
N GLY A 332 -22.72 -20.71 18.81
CA GLY A 332 -22.45 -19.28 18.77
C GLY A 332 -21.50 -18.85 17.63
N GLY A 333 -21.26 -19.70 16.64
CA GLY A 333 -20.49 -19.33 15.45
C GLY A 333 -21.22 -18.30 14.58
N THR A 334 -20.46 -17.45 13.90
CA THR A 334 -20.98 -16.52 12.89
C THR A 334 -20.73 -17.08 11.49
N LEU A 335 -21.79 -17.17 10.69
CA LEU A 335 -21.70 -17.59 9.30
C LEU A 335 -21.84 -16.37 8.39
N VAL A 336 -20.85 -16.15 7.54
CA VAL A 336 -20.85 -15.12 6.51
C VAL A 336 -20.93 -15.78 5.13
N VAL A 337 -22.03 -15.55 4.43
CA VAL A 337 -22.30 -16.16 3.12
C VAL A 337 -22.20 -15.12 2.03
N LEU A 338 -21.28 -15.36 1.10
CA LEU A 338 -21.11 -14.58 -0.12
C LEU A 338 -21.89 -15.23 -1.26
N MET A 339 -22.38 -14.43 -2.20
CA MET A 339 -23.11 -14.93 -3.39
C MET A 339 -24.37 -15.76 -3.09
N GLY A 340 -24.97 -15.62 -1.90
CA GLY A 340 -26.09 -16.47 -1.44
C GLY A 340 -27.50 -15.92 -1.65
N VAL A 341 -27.68 -14.71 -2.19
CA VAL A 341 -29.00 -14.04 -2.24
C VAL A 341 -30.08 -14.89 -2.92
N SER A 342 -29.76 -15.51 -4.06
CA SER A 342 -30.71 -16.33 -4.82
C SER A 342 -31.14 -17.62 -4.10
N ARG A 343 -30.32 -18.11 -3.16
CA ARG A 343 -30.55 -19.35 -2.41
C ARG A 343 -30.85 -19.11 -0.93
N LEU A 344 -31.09 -17.86 -0.52
CA LEU A 344 -31.30 -17.53 0.89
C LEU A 344 -32.44 -18.35 1.51
N GLY A 345 -33.53 -18.59 0.79
CA GLY A 345 -34.66 -19.39 1.29
C GLY A 345 -34.32 -20.87 1.46
N GLU A 346 -33.63 -21.47 0.49
CA GLU A 346 -33.16 -22.87 0.56
C GLU A 346 -32.19 -23.05 1.73
N LEU A 347 -31.20 -22.16 1.85
CA LEU A 347 -30.23 -22.20 2.95
C LEU A 347 -30.92 -22.03 4.32
N ALA A 348 -31.81 -21.05 4.46
CA ALA A 348 -32.48 -20.79 5.74
C ALA A 348 -33.37 -21.96 6.18
N SER A 349 -34.18 -22.51 5.26
CA SER A 349 -35.03 -23.67 5.53
C SER A 349 -34.23 -24.93 5.81
N GLY A 350 -33.15 -25.18 5.07
CA GLY A 350 -32.23 -26.28 5.31
C GLY A 350 -31.56 -26.23 6.68
N LEU A 351 -31.05 -25.05 7.08
CA LEU A 351 -30.46 -24.87 8.42
C LEU A 351 -31.48 -25.13 9.55
N VAL A 352 -32.71 -24.64 9.40
CA VAL A 352 -33.80 -24.89 10.37
C VAL A 352 -34.13 -26.38 10.42
N ALA A 353 -34.23 -27.06 9.28
CA ALA A 353 -34.49 -28.50 9.21
C ALA A 353 -33.40 -29.32 9.92
N GLN A 354 -32.14 -28.86 9.87
CA GLN A 354 -31.00 -29.47 10.57
C GLN A 354 -30.81 -28.94 12.01
N GLY A 355 -31.83 -28.27 12.56
CA GLY A 355 -31.94 -27.89 13.96
C GLY A 355 -31.23 -26.58 14.33
N ALA A 356 -30.95 -25.68 13.40
CA ALA A 356 -30.57 -24.31 13.75
C ALA A 356 -31.75 -23.59 14.43
N ASP A 357 -31.47 -22.64 15.33
CA ASP A 357 -32.51 -21.86 16.00
C ASP A 357 -33.30 -21.02 14.97
N PRO A 358 -34.62 -21.21 14.80
CA PRO A 358 -35.42 -20.40 13.88
C PRO A 358 -35.41 -18.90 14.21
N GLN A 359 -35.13 -18.53 15.46
CA GLN A 359 -35.02 -17.14 15.92
C GLN A 359 -33.61 -16.57 15.75
N LEU A 360 -32.65 -17.34 15.21
CA LEU A 360 -31.28 -16.86 14.99
C LEU A 360 -31.30 -15.58 14.14
N PRO A 361 -30.69 -14.47 14.63
CA PRO A 361 -30.64 -13.23 13.88
C PRO A 361 -29.87 -13.39 12.57
N ILE A 362 -30.37 -12.75 11.52
CA ILE A 362 -29.71 -12.62 10.24
C ILE A 362 -29.66 -11.17 9.78
N ALA A 363 -28.65 -10.83 8.98
CA ALA A 363 -28.54 -9.56 8.30
C ALA A 363 -28.14 -9.78 6.83
N VAL A 364 -28.79 -9.05 5.92
CA VAL A 364 -28.47 -9.00 4.50
C VAL A 364 -28.05 -7.59 4.14
N ILE A 365 -26.78 -7.43 3.76
CA ILE A 365 -26.17 -6.13 3.53
C ILE A 365 -25.87 -5.99 2.05
N GLU A 366 -26.70 -5.22 1.35
CA GLU A 366 -26.59 -4.98 -0.09
C GLU A 366 -25.67 -3.82 -0.37
N ARG A 367 -24.85 -3.93 -1.43
CA ARG A 367 -23.93 -2.86 -1.89
C ARG A 367 -23.12 -2.27 -0.73
N GLY A 368 -22.58 -3.14 0.12
CA GLY A 368 -21.86 -2.76 1.32
C GLY A 368 -20.67 -1.86 1.04
N CYS A 369 -20.35 -0.97 1.99
CA CYS A 369 -19.30 0.04 1.86
C CYS A 369 -19.50 0.97 0.65
N THR A 370 -20.74 1.20 0.20
CA THR A 370 -21.06 2.20 -0.81
C THR A 370 -22.12 3.16 -0.28
N PRO A 371 -22.27 4.37 -0.87
CA PRO A 371 -23.36 5.28 -0.49
C PRO A 371 -24.76 4.68 -0.69
N GLN A 372 -24.90 3.62 -1.50
CA GLN A 372 -26.17 2.92 -1.75
C GLN A 372 -26.34 1.67 -0.88
N GLN A 373 -25.54 1.52 0.19
CA GLN A 373 -25.66 0.41 1.14
C GLN A 373 -27.07 0.32 1.71
N ARG A 374 -27.57 -0.90 1.87
CA ARG A 374 -28.84 -1.17 2.54
C ARG A 374 -28.73 -2.42 3.40
N THR A 375 -29.16 -2.33 4.66
CA THR A 375 -29.12 -3.45 5.61
C THR A 375 -30.55 -3.91 5.89
N THR A 376 -30.82 -5.20 5.67
CA THR A 376 -32.08 -5.85 6.00
C THR A 376 -31.84 -6.87 7.10
N THR A 377 -32.48 -6.73 8.25
CA THR A 377 -32.42 -7.70 9.35
C THR A 377 -33.68 -8.55 9.39
N ALA A 378 -33.53 -9.82 9.82
CA ALA A 378 -34.63 -10.76 10.02
C ALA A 378 -34.22 -11.86 11.01
N THR A 379 -35.14 -12.77 11.33
CA THR A 379 -34.82 -14.07 11.92
C THR A 379 -34.50 -15.07 10.81
N LEU A 380 -33.88 -16.20 11.16
CA LEU A 380 -33.63 -17.29 10.22
C LEU A 380 -34.94 -17.81 9.60
N ALA A 381 -36.00 -17.95 10.39
CA ALA A 381 -37.32 -18.38 9.93
C ALA A 381 -37.94 -17.43 8.90
N ASP A 382 -37.80 -16.12 9.10
CA ASP A 382 -38.44 -15.09 8.27
C ASP A 382 -37.57 -14.62 7.10
N ALA A 383 -36.33 -15.10 7.01
CA ALA A 383 -35.28 -14.63 6.11
C ALA A 383 -35.74 -14.45 4.66
N ALA A 384 -36.34 -15.50 4.09
CA ALA A 384 -36.80 -15.52 2.70
C ALA A 384 -37.95 -14.52 2.48
N ALA A 385 -38.95 -14.54 3.35
CA ALA A 385 -40.13 -13.69 3.24
C ALA A 385 -39.78 -12.20 3.37
N VAL A 386 -38.87 -11.86 4.30
CA VAL A 386 -38.37 -10.49 4.47
C VAL A 386 -37.54 -10.05 3.27
N ALA A 387 -36.64 -10.91 2.75
CA ALA A 387 -35.81 -10.58 1.60
C ALA A 387 -36.65 -10.30 0.34
N VAL A 388 -37.68 -11.11 0.07
CA VAL A 388 -38.62 -10.89 -1.04
C VAL A 388 -39.37 -9.57 -0.86
N ARG A 389 -39.95 -9.34 0.32
CA ARG A 389 -40.72 -8.13 0.63
C ARG A 389 -39.89 -6.85 0.52
N ARG A 390 -38.62 -6.90 0.91
CA ARG A 390 -37.67 -5.78 0.83
C ARG A 390 -37.00 -5.65 -0.54
N GLY A 391 -37.22 -6.60 -1.45
CA GLY A 391 -36.63 -6.59 -2.79
C GLY A 391 -35.10 -6.63 -2.74
N VAL A 392 -34.54 -7.50 -1.90
CA VAL A 392 -33.09 -7.70 -1.77
C VAL A 392 -32.48 -8.14 -3.11
N LYS A 393 -31.38 -7.50 -3.51
CA LYS A 393 -30.64 -7.80 -4.74
C LYS A 393 -29.15 -7.99 -4.48
N SER A 394 -28.51 -8.75 -5.37
CA SER A 394 -27.04 -8.85 -5.41
C SER A 394 -26.40 -7.55 -5.93
N PRO A 395 -25.14 -7.25 -5.56
CA PRO A 395 -24.31 -7.97 -4.60
C PRO A 395 -24.73 -7.69 -3.14
N ALA A 396 -24.77 -8.74 -2.32
CA ALA A 396 -25.02 -8.64 -0.89
C ALA A 396 -24.21 -9.66 -0.09
N VAL A 397 -23.89 -9.32 1.15
CA VAL A 397 -23.28 -10.21 2.14
C VAL A 397 -24.34 -10.61 3.14
N LEU A 398 -24.49 -11.92 3.37
CA LEU A 398 -25.43 -12.46 4.36
C LEU A 398 -24.64 -12.82 5.63
N VAL A 399 -25.14 -12.41 6.79
CA VAL A 399 -24.56 -12.73 8.09
C VAL A 399 -25.60 -13.44 8.93
N PHE A 400 -25.28 -14.63 9.43
CA PHE A 400 -26.13 -15.41 10.31
C PHE A 400 -25.40 -15.59 11.65
N GLY A 401 -26.09 -15.29 12.74
CA GLY A 401 -25.52 -15.38 14.08
C GLY A 401 -26.02 -14.28 15.00
N ALA A 402 -25.87 -14.47 16.30
CA ALA A 402 -26.29 -13.49 17.30
C ALA A 402 -25.68 -12.08 17.09
N VAL A 403 -24.49 -11.98 16.48
CA VAL A 403 -23.88 -10.69 16.11
C VAL A 403 -24.71 -9.88 15.11
N ALA A 404 -25.53 -10.52 14.28
CA ALA A 404 -26.36 -9.82 13.30
C ALA A 404 -27.43 -8.93 13.94
N ALA A 405 -27.79 -9.18 15.21
CA ALA A 405 -28.67 -8.30 15.98
C ALA A 405 -28.02 -6.94 16.34
N MET A 406 -26.71 -6.79 16.16
CA MET A 406 -25.96 -5.56 16.45
C MET A 406 -25.94 -4.57 15.28
N ALA A 407 -26.63 -4.87 14.18
CA ALA A 407 -26.70 -3.99 13.03
C ALA A 407 -27.17 -2.58 13.41
N HIS A 408 -26.54 -1.55 12.85
CA HIS A 408 -27.03 -0.17 12.99
C HIS A 408 -28.45 -0.07 12.47
N SER A 409 -29.31 0.67 13.18
CA SER A 409 -30.64 0.99 12.68
C SER A 409 -30.52 1.91 11.45
N ASP A 410 -31.45 1.83 10.49
CA ASP A 410 -31.48 2.71 9.29
C ASP A 410 -31.48 4.21 9.66
N VAL A 411 -31.84 4.55 10.90
CA VAL A 411 -31.84 5.91 11.45
C VAL A 411 -30.42 6.43 11.70
N ASP A 412 -29.50 5.56 12.14
CA ASP A 412 -28.13 5.95 12.52
C ASP A 412 -27.24 6.24 11.30
N GLN A 413 -27.49 5.57 10.17
CA GLN A 413 -26.71 5.75 8.93
C GLN A 413 -26.93 7.11 8.27
N ARG A 414 -28.14 7.69 8.37
CA ARG A 414 -28.43 9.04 7.83
C ARG A 414 -27.78 10.16 8.66
N ALA A 415 -27.63 9.96 9.96
CA ALA A 415 -26.97 10.92 10.83
C ALA A 415 -25.46 11.02 10.54
N GLY A 416 -24.78 9.88 10.34
CA GLY A 416 -23.34 9.82 10.02
C GLY A 416 -22.96 10.40 8.66
N ALA A 417 -23.76 10.14 7.61
CA ALA A 417 -23.51 10.67 6.27
C ALA A 417 -23.62 12.22 6.20
N SER A 418 -24.46 12.83 7.04
CA SER A 418 -24.62 14.29 7.11
C SER A 418 -23.43 15.00 7.78
N ALA A 419 -22.69 14.30 8.64
CA ALA A 419 -21.55 14.85 9.37
C ALA A 419 -20.26 14.85 8.53
N GLY A 420 -20.09 13.88 7.62
CA GLY A 420 -18.90 13.76 6.76
C GLY A 420 -18.82 14.76 5.61
N SER A 421 -19.94 15.41 5.23
CA SER A 421 -20.01 16.32 4.08
C SER A 421 -19.66 17.78 4.39
N ARG A 422 -19.37 18.15 5.65
CA ARG A 422 -19.19 19.57 6.05
C ARG A 422 -17.75 20.07 6.19
N ALA A 423 -16.74 19.31 5.77
CA ALA A 423 -15.34 19.70 5.91
C ALA A 423 -14.61 19.90 4.57
N SER A 424 -15.09 20.81 3.71
CA SER A 424 -14.26 21.42 2.66
C SER A 424 -14.93 22.66 2.05
N ALA A 425 -14.74 23.81 2.70
CA ALA A 425 -14.77 25.11 2.04
C ALA A 425 -13.83 26.05 2.82
N PRO A 426 -12.75 26.57 2.22
CA PRO A 426 -12.04 27.69 2.82
C PRO A 426 -12.85 28.96 2.56
N SER A 427 -13.25 29.62 3.63
CA SER A 427 -13.70 31.02 3.59
C SER A 427 -12.54 31.93 3.15
N GLN A 428 -12.89 32.92 2.34
CA GLN A 428 -12.04 33.95 1.73
C GLN A 428 -11.13 34.68 2.71
#